data_AF-X6K543-F1
#
_entry.id   AF-X6K543-F1
#
_cell.length_a   1.000
_cell.length_b   1.000
_cell.length_c   1.000
_cell.angle_alpha   90.00
_cell.angle_beta   90.00
_cell.angle_gamma   90.00
#
_symmetry.space_group_name_H-M   'P 1'
#
loop_
_entity.id
_entity.type
_entity.pdbx_description
1 polymer ?
#
loop_
_entity_poly.entity_id
_entity_poly.type
_entity_poly.pdbx_seq_one_letter_code
_entity_poly.pdbx_strand_id
1 'polypeptide(L)'
;MDKLGPGGMIMDLGENLRSQAGGLAALPGEGKAIVRGAVDARNAGANQRITSTIDQELGPAPIPSRINAGIDVNQANLSPEYRAAFANASPVNPRPIATYLDRELQTLRGEAQRGLQRVRTMLNRTGTQELESNPVTLLETRKAIDGMLETTVETNARNALQTARQAVDDELRASVPGIKEVDSKFAELARQREAVGRGQQVLSSGREAPRPAELAQEVQEGALPQGMQIGPSAVPMRLREGARAEIERIVGTNANDRVALQRLIKGEGDWNRSRLATLFGKDRADRIIGLLDREKHFADTTDIVTRNSLTAARQASQQELTGSGAEAFGVPQAFMAGGVAGATRATAMKGVDAVVEALRGIKDESTRTAMARILTSNNPDVLEALLRAGRGSGVSGSEVDKVARSLLLSQGQRSALPQQ
;
A
#
# COMPACT_ATOMS: atom_id res chain seq x y z
N MET A 1 -15.14 12.45 16.95
CA MET A 1 -14.55 11.11 16.90
C MET A 1 -14.50 10.55 15.49
N ASP A 2 -15.49 10.84 14.65
CA ASP A 2 -15.61 10.28 13.28
C ASP A 2 -14.38 10.48 12.39
N LYS A 3 -13.63 11.58 12.55
CA LYS A 3 -12.37 11.83 11.84
C LYS A 3 -11.18 11.00 12.34
N LEU A 4 -11.20 10.55 13.60
CA LEU A 4 -10.16 9.69 14.21
C LEU A 4 -10.42 8.20 13.95
N GLY A 5 -11.63 7.81 13.54
CA GLY A 5 -11.95 6.45 13.15
C GLY A 5 -11.79 5.39 14.26
N PRO A 6 -11.79 4.10 13.88
CA PRO A 6 -11.64 2.99 14.83
C PRO A 6 -10.28 3.05 15.53
N GLY A 7 -10.28 3.08 16.87
CA GLY A 7 -9.06 3.17 17.69
C GLY A 7 -8.65 4.59 18.12
N GLY A 8 -9.41 5.61 17.70
CA GLY A 8 -9.29 6.95 18.25
C GLY A 8 -9.58 6.98 19.75
N MET A 9 -8.86 7.81 20.48
CA MET A 9 -9.10 8.06 21.90
C MET A 9 -9.30 9.56 22.12
N ILE A 10 -9.98 9.94 23.21
CA ILE A 10 -10.16 11.37 23.55
C ILE A 10 -8.81 12.08 23.63
N MET A 11 -7.77 11.41 24.13
CA MET A 11 -6.42 11.96 24.17
C MET A 11 -5.87 12.38 22.79
N ASP A 12 -6.34 11.80 21.69
CA ASP A 12 -5.88 12.15 20.33
C ASP A 12 -6.53 13.43 19.78
N LEU A 13 -7.53 14.01 20.45
CA LEU A 13 -8.24 15.18 19.93
C LEU A 13 -7.42 16.48 20.02
N GLY A 14 -6.33 16.50 20.78
CA GLY A 14 -5.44 17.65 20.87
C GLY A 14 -4.25 17.48 21.80
N GLU A 15 -3.27 18.36 21.62
CA GLU A 15 -1.98 18.30 22.34
C GLU A 15 -2.12 18.36 23.87
N ASN A 16 -3.06 19.17 24.35
CA ASN A 16 -3.32 19.31 25.80
C ASN A 16 -3.80 17.98 26.41
N LEU A 17 -4.64 17.23 25.70
CA LEU A 17 -5.17 15.94 26.18
C LEU A 17 -4.10 14.84 26.11
N ARG A 18 -3.22 14.87 25.10
CA ARG A 18 -2.03 14.01 25.03
C ARG A 18 -1.08 14.26 26.19
N SER A 19 -0.82 15.53 26.49
CA SER A 19 0.04 15.94 27.61
C SER A 19 -0.54 15.49 28.96
N GLN A 20 -1.85 15.61 29.15
CA GLN A 20 -2.53 15.11 30.35
C GLN A 20 -2.42 13.59 30.48
N ALA A 21 -2.63 12.84 29.39
CA ALA A 21 -2.44 11.39 29.37
C ALA A 21 -0.98 11.00 29.68
N GLY A 22 0.01 11.73 29.14
CA GLY A 22 1.42 11.54 29.45
C GLY A 22 1.75 11.80 30.92
N GLY A 23 1.15 12.82 31.53
CA GLY A 23 1.25 13.10 32.97
C GLY A 23 0.68 11.97 33.83
N LEU A 24 -0.50 11.47 33.49
CA LEU A 24 -1.11 10.32 34.18
C LEU A 24 -0.26 9.05 34.05
N ALA A 25 0.33 8.80 32.88
CA ALA A 25 1.20 7.65 32.64
C ALA A 25 2.56 7.72 33.37
N ALA A 26 2.99 8.91 33.82
CA ALA A 26 4.20 9.12 34.60
C ALA A 26 4.02 8.78 36.09
N LEU A 27 2.81 8.92 36.61
CA LEU A 27 2.49 8.69 38.02
C LEU A 27 2.28 7.19 38.28
N PRO A 28 2.76 6.63 39.41
CA PRO A 28 2.38 5.27 39.80
C PRO A 28 0.88 5.20 40.13
N GLY A 29 0.20 4.10 39.77
CA GLY A 29 -1.22 3.89 40.06
C GLY A 29 -2.00 3.14 38.96
N GLU A 30 -3.29 2.92 39.19
CA GLU A 30 -4.24 2.32 38.23
C GLU A 30 -4.41 3.22 37.00
N GLY A 31 -4.40 4.55 37.18
CA GLY A 31 -4.48 5.51 36.08
C GLY A 31 -3.37 5.31 35.03
N LYS A 32 -2.14 5.01 35.47
CA LYS A 32 -1.03 4.67 34.56
C LYS A 32 -1.25 3.35 33.85
N ALA A 33 -1.72 2.33 34.55
CA ALA A 33 -2.00 1.01 33.96
C ALA A 33 -3.08 1.13 32.87
N ILE A 34 -4.11 1.94 33.10
CA ILE A 34 -5.17 2.21 32.12
C ILE A 34 -4.63 2.92 30.88
N VAL A 35 -3.92 4.04 31.07
CA VAL A 35 -3.40 4.84 29.94
C VAL A 35 -2.38 4.04 29.13
N ARG A 36 -1.40 3.39 29.78
CA ARG A 36 -0.39 2.57 29.09
C ARG A 36 -1.01 1.36 28.42
N GLY A 37 -1.84 0.61 29.14
CA GLY A 37 -2.53 -0.56 28.59
C GLY A 37 -3.35 -0.22 27.36
N ALA A 38 -4.04 0.92 27.35
CA ALA A 38 -4.82 1.38 26.20
C ALA A 38 -3.93 1.70 24.99
N VAL A 39 -2.87 2.51 25.15
CA VAL A 39 -2.00 2.88 24.02
C VAL A 39 -1.18 1.69 23.51
N ASP A 40 -0.73 0.81 24.39
CA ASP A 40 0.01 -0.40 24.04
C ASP A 40 -0.88 -1.40 23.28
N ALA A 41 -2.11 -1.65 23.77
CA ALA A 41 -3.08 -2.50 23.08
C ALA A 41 -3.44 -1.93 21.69
N ARG A 42 -3.63 -0.61 21.58
CA ARG A 42 -3.88 0.04 20.30
C ARG A 42 -2.71 -0.12 19.33
N ASN A 43 -1.49 0.08 19.81
CA ASN A 43 -0.28 -0.01 18.98
C ASN A 43 -0.03 -1.46 18.53
N ALA A 44 -0.26 -2.44 19.39
CA ALA A 44 -0.16 -3.87 19.04
C ALA A 44 -1.13 -4.27 17.90
N GLY A 45 -2.31 -3.65 17.84
CA GLY A 45 -3.30 -3.89 16.77
C GLY A 45 -3.09 -3.07 15.48
N ALA A 46 -2.06 -2.24 15.37
CA ALA A 46 -1.89 -1.31 14.24
C ALA A 46 -1.70 -2.03 12.89
N ASN A 47 -0.80 -3.01 12.83
CA ASN A 47 -0.54 -3.75 11.59
C ASN A 47 -1.79 -4.51 11.11
N GLN A 48 -2.55 -5.09 12.04
CA GLN A 48 -3.82 -5.76 11.72
C GLN A 48 -4.85 -4.79 11.14
N ARG A 49 -5.01 -3.59 11.73
CA ARG A 49 -5.92 -2.56 11.19
C ARG A 49 -5.50 -2.08 9.81
N ILE A 50 -4.19 -1.91 9.59
CA ILE A 50 -3.63 -1.52 8.29
C ILE A 50 -3.96 -2.59 7.24
N THR A 51 -3.58 -3.83 7.51
CA THR A 51 -3.80 -4.96 6.60
C THR A 51 -5.28 -5.16 6.31
N SER A 52 -6.13 -5.19 7.34
CA SER A 52 -7.58 -5.41 7.17
C SER A 52 -8.24 -4.30 6.35
N THR A 53 -7.81 -3.05 6.54
CA THR A 53 -8.36 -1.92 5.76
C THR A 53 -7.87 -1.97 4.32
N ILE A 54 -6.61 -2.35 4.09
CA ILE A 54 -6.09 -2.52 2.73
C ILE A 54 -6.87 -3.63 2.01
N ASP A 55 -7.13 -4.75 2.65
CA ASP A 55 -7.95 -5.83 2.08
C ASP A 55 -9.40 -5.39 1.83
N GLN A 56 -9.99 -4.63 2.75
CA GLN A 56 -11.34 -4.10 2.60
C GLN A 56 -11.45 -3.14 1.41
N GLU A 57 -10.44 -2.29 1.19
CA GLU A 57 -10.47 -1.27 0.15
C GLU A 57 -10.02 -1.80 -1.22
N LEU A 58 -8.91 -2.53 -1.25
CA LEU A 58 -8.28 -2.97 -2.49
C LEU A 58 -8.66 -4.39 -2.88
N GLY A 59 -9.30 -5.14 -1.97
CA GLY A 59 -9.55 -6.57 -2.12
C GLY A 59 -8.37 -7.41 -1.62
N PRO A 60 -8.57 -8.75 -1.57
CA PRO A 60 -7.55 -9.68 -1.13
C PRO A 60 -6.32 -9.62 -2.04
N ALA A 61 -5.14 -9.78 -1.45
CA ALA A 61 -3.89 -9.79 -2.21
C ALA A 61 -3.85 -11.00 -3.17
N PRO A 62 -3.75 -10.79 -4.49
CA PRO A 62 -3.53 -11.87 -5.42
C PRO A 62 -2.10 -12.40 -5.30
N ILE A 63 -1.87 -13.63 -5.76
CA ILE A 63 -0.53 -14.24 -5.81
C ILE A 63 -0.05 -14.19 -7.27
N PRO A 64 0.93 -13.31 -7.61
CA PRO A 64 1.37 -13.12 -9.00
C PRO A 64 1.82 -14.41 -9.68
N SER A 65 2.51 -15.31 -8.96
CA SER A 65 2.94 -16.60 -9.52
C SER A 65 1.78 -17.49 -9.92
N ARG A 66 0.65 -17.47 -9.19
CA ARG A 66 -0.56 -18.21 -9.55
C ARG A 66 -1.27 -17.60 -10.76
N ILE A 67 -1.29 -16.27 -10.86
CA ILE A 67 -1.84 -15.58 -12.04
C ILE A 67 -1.02 -15.94 -13.27
N ASN A 68 0.31 -15.80 -13.20
CA ASN A 68 1.21 -16.11 -14.31
C ASN A 68 1.09 -17.57 -14.74
N ALA A 69 1.08 -18.51 -13.80
CA ALA A 69 0.86 -19.93 -14.10
C ALA A 69 -0.50 -20.18 -14.77
N GLY A 70 -1.55 -19.49 -14.34
CA GLY A 70 -2.87 -19.56 -14.99
C GLY A 70 -2.86 -19.01 -16.41
N ILE A 71 -2.13 -17.92 -16.66
CA ILE A 71 -1.93 -17.37 -18.00
C ILE A 71 -1.15 -18.34 -18.88
N ASP A 72 -0.09 -18.98 -18.37
CA ASP A 72 0.69 -19.98 -19.10
C ASP A 72 -0.19 -21.18 -19.51
N VAL A 73 -1.02 -21.67 -18.59
CA VAL A 73 -2.01 -22.73 -18.87
C VAL A 73 -3.00 -22.27 -19.93
N ASN A 74 -3.52 -21.04 -19.85
CA ASN A 74 -4.45 -20.51 -20.85
C ASN A 74 -3.81 -20.38 -22.22
N GLN A 75 -2.53 -19.99 -22.30
CA GLN A 75 -1.78 -19.96 -23.55
C GLN A 75 -1.60 -21.37 -24.12
N ALA A 76 -1.25 -22.36 -23.30
CA ALA A 76 -1.14 -23.75 -23.72
C ALA A 76 -2.49 -24.30 -24.23
N ASN A 77 -3.60 -23.88 -23.60
CA ASN A 77 -4.96 -24.25 -23.98
C ASN A 77 -5.42 -23.67 -25.33
N LEU A 78 -4.66 -22.76 -25.95
CA LEU A 78 -4.90 -22.32 -27.34
C LEU A 78 -4.42 -23.34 -28.38
N SER A 79 -3.68 -24.38 -27.98
CA SER A 79 -3.18 -25.43 -28.90
C SER A 79 -4.27 -26.10 -29.75
N PRO A 80 -5.46 -26.44 -29.24
CA PRO A 80 -6.56 -26.95 -30.07
C PRO A 80 -7.05 -25.93 -31.10
N GLU A 81 -7.08 -24.64 -30.77
CA GLU A 81 -7.48 -23.59 -31.71
C GLU A 81 -6.45 -23.42 -32.83
N TYR A 82 -5.16 -23.44 -32.51
CA TYR A 82 -4.10 -23.49 -33.53
C TYR A 82 -4.29 -24.72 -34.43
N ARG A 83 -4.49 -25.92 -33.85
CA ARG A 83 -4.74 -27.14 -34.63
C ARG A 83 -5.95 -27.01 -35.56
N ALA A 84 -7.03 -26.38 -35.10
CA ALA A 84 -8.21 -26.13 -35.92
C ALA A 84 -7.92 -25.14 -37.07
N ALA A 85 -7.14 -24.09 -36.83
CA ALA A 85 -6.71 -23.16 -37.88
C ALA A 85 -5.87 -23.87 -38.95
N PHE A 86 -4.95 -24.76 -38.53
CA PHE A 86 -4.13 -25.54 -39.46
C PHE A 86 -4.89 -26.63 -40.22
N ALA A 87 -6.04 -27.10 -39.73
CA ALA A 87 -6.83 -28.12 -40.42
C ALA A 87 -7.35 -27.67 -41.79
N ASN A 88 -7.54 -26.36 -41.98
CA ASN A 88 -8.00 -25.75 -43.24
C ASN A 88 -6.90 -24.92 -43.92
N ALA A 89 -5.63 -25.11 -43.54
CA ALA A 89 -4.53 -24.35 -44.09
C ALA A 89 -4.18 -24.80 -45.51
N SER A 90 -3.79 -23.84 -46.34
CA SER A 90 -3.15 -24.11 -47.62
C SER A 90 -1.64 -24.35 -47.43
N PRO A 91 -0.97 -25.09 -48.33
CA PRO A 91 0.49 -25.16 -48.34
C PRO A 91 1.10 -23.76 -48.44
N VAL A 92 2.12 -23.48 -47.62
CA VAL A 92 2.83 -22.20 -47.65
C VAL A 92 3.82 -22.15 -48.82
N ASN A 93 4.10 -20.94 -49.30
CA ASN A 93 5.13 -20.66 -50.28
C ASN A 93 6.32 -19.93 -49.63
N PRO A 94 7.34 -20.63 -49.11
CA PRO A 94 8.50 -20.00 -48.48
C PRO A 94 9.50 -19.39 -49.49
N ARG A 95 9.30 -19.58 -50.79
CA ARG A 95 10.27 -19.17 -51.82
C ARG A 95 10.55 -17.66 -51.86
N PRO A 96 9.54 -16.76 -51.74
CA PRO A 96 9.80 -15.33 -51.66
C PRO A 96 10.65 -14.96 -50.44
N ILE A 97 10.37 -15.59 -49.29
CA ILE A 97 11.13 -15.37 -48.04
C ILE A 97 12.58 -15.84 -48.21
N ALA A 98 12.78 -17.05 -48.72
CA ALA A 98 14.10 -17.61 -48.98
C ALA A 98 14.93 -16.72 -49.93
N THR A 99 14.31 -16.25 -51.01
CA THR A 99 14.96 -15.36 -51.99
C THR A 99 15.37 -14.02 -51.38
N TYR A 100 14.51 -13.45 -50.52
CA TYR A 100 14.83 -12.23 -49.77
C TYR A 100 16.02 -12.46 -48.83
N LEU A 101 16.00 -13.52 -48.04
CA LEU A 101 17.09 -13.85 -47.12
C LEU A 101 18.40 -14.10 -47.87
N ASP A 102 18.38 -14.84 -48.98
CA ASP A 102 19.56 -15.13 -49.80
C ASP A 102 20.21 -13.83 -50.34
N ARG A 103 19.41 -12.80 -50.63
CA ARG A 103 19.90 -11.47 -51.03
C ARG A 103 20.55 -10.73 -49.86
N GLU A 104 19.88 -10.65 -48.71
CA GLU A 104 20.40 -9.97 -47.52
C GLU A 104 21.71 -10.61 -47.03
N LEU A 105 21.83 -11.93 -47.14
CA LEU A 105 23.01 -12.68 -46.71
C LEU A 105 24.28 -12.36 -47.53
N GLN A 106 24.14 -11.75 -48.71
CA GLN A 106 25.30 -11.31 -49.52
C GLN A 106 25.98 -10.08 -48.91
N THR A 107 25.23 -9.21 -48.25
CA THR A 107 25.68 -7.90 -47.76
C THR A 107 25.86 -7.88 -46.24
N LEU A 108 24.98 -8.53 -45.48
CA LEU A 108 25.05 -8.58 -44.02
C LEU A 108 26.31 -9.31 -43.54
N ARG A 109 26.84 -8.87 -42.39
CA ARG A 109 28.00 -9.49 -41.72
C ARG A 109 27.71 -9.65 -40.23
N GLY A 110 28.54 -10.42 -39.53
CA GLY A 110 28.49 -10.53 -38.07
C GLY A 110 27.30 -11.34 -37.54
N GLU A 111 26.65 -10.87 -36.48
CA GLU A 111 25.53 -11.56 -35.84
C GLU A 111 24.29 -11.59 -36.75
N ALA A 112 24.00 -10.49 -37.44
CA ALA A 112 22.88 -10.38 -38.38
C ALA A 112 22.93 -11.47 -39.47
N GLN A 113 24.10 -11.69 -40.06
CA GLN A 113 24.31 -12.73 -41.06
C GLN A 113 24.09 -14.14 -40.46
N ARG A 114 24.65 -14.42 -39.28
CA ARG A 114 24.49 -15.71 -38.59
C ARG A 114 23.03 -15.98 -38.17
N GLY A 115 22.29 -14.94 -37.81
CA GLY A 115 20.86 -15.01 -37.51
C GLY A 115 20.06 -15.38 -38.76
N LEU A 116 20.22 -14.62 -39.84
CA LEU A 116 19.48 -14.89 -41.09
C LEU A 116 19.88 -16.22 -41.75
N GLN A 117 21.13 -16.67 -41.64
CA GLN A 117 21.55 -18.00 -42.13
C GLN A 117 20.78 -19.12 -41.41
N ARG A 118 20.58 -18.98 -40.09
CA ARG A 118 19.77 -19.92 -39.31
C ARG A 118 18.32 -19.92 -39.77
N VAL A 119 17.70 -18.74 -39.90
CA VAL A 119 16.33 -18.61 -40.44
C VAL A 119 16.21 -19.25 -41.83
N ARG A 120 17.15 -18.94 -42.73
CA ARG A 120 17.15 -19.47 -44.10
C ARG A 120 17.19 -20.99 -44.14
N THR A 121 17.94 -21.60 -43.23
CA THR A 121 18.04 -23.06 -43.09
C THR A 121 16.76 -23.66 -42.53
N MET A 122 16.09 -22.97 -41.59
CA MET A 122 14.81 -23.40 -41.01
C MET A 122 13.66 -23.41 -42.03
N LEU A 123 13.77 -22.69 -43.15
CA LEU A 123 12.80 -22.77 -44.25
C LEU A 123 12.91 -24.04 -45.10
N ASN A 124 13.97 -24.84 -44.91
CA ASN A 124 14.15 -26.09 -45.64
C ASN A 124 13.54 -27.27 -44.87
N ARG A 125 13.16 -28.32 -45.59
CA ARG A 125 12.83 -29.61 -45.00
C ARG A 125 14.05 -30.16 -44.27
N THR A 126 13.82 -30.76 -43.10
CA THR A 126 14.89 -31.30 -42.26
C THR A 126 15.78 -32.27 -43.04
N GLY A 127 17.09 -32.01 -43.03
CA GLY A 127 18.09 -32.84 -43.71
C GLY A 127 18.22 -32.62 -45.21
N THR A 128 17.50 -31.66 -45.81
CA THR A 128 17.58 -31.35 -47.25
C THR A 128 17.78 -29.86 -47.52
N GLN A 129 17.98 -29.51 -48.79
CA GLN A 129 17.99 -28.11 -49.26
C GLN A 129 16.64 -27.71 -49.91
N GLU A 130 15.65 -28.61 -49.88
CA GLU A 130 14.33 -28.35 -50.43
C GLU A 130 13.52 -27.49 -49.48
N LEU A 131 12.76 -26.53 -50.00
CA LEU A 131 11.92 -25.66 -49.19
C LEU A 131 10.72 -26.42 -48.60
N GLU A 132 10.41 -26.17 -47.34
CA GLU A 132 9.27 -26.77 -46.63
C GLU A 132 7.97 -26.00 -46.89
N SER A 133 6.92 -26.71 -47.30
CA SER A 133 5.61 -26.13 -47.63
C SER A 133 4.55 -26.37 -46.55
N ASN A 134 4.91 -27.08 -45.48
CA ASN A 134 4.01 -27.31 -44.36
C ASN A 134 3.85 -26.03 -43.49
N PRO A 135 2.62 -25.49 -43.36
CA PRO A 135 2.35 -24.29 -42.56
C PRO A 135 2.69 -24.46 -41.07
N VAL A 136 2.61 -25.68 -40.53
CA VAL A 136 2.98 -25.96 -39.13
C VAL A 136 4.49 -25.78 -38.93
N THR A 137 5.31 -26.24 -39.87
CA THR A 137 6.76 -26.04 -39.80
C THR A 137 7.11 -24.55 -39.90
N LEU A 138 6.39 -23.80 -40.74
CA LEU A 138 6.60 -22.35 -40.85
C LEU A 138 6.24 -21.61 -39.56
N LEU A 139 5.22 -22.04 -38.82
CA LEU A 139 4.91 -21.54 -37.48
C LEU A 139 6.04 -21.83 -36.48
N GLU A 140 6.61 -23.03 -36.49
CA GLU A 140 7.75 -23.35 -35.63
C GLU A 140 8.98 -22.51 -35.99
N THR A 141 9.21 -22.22 -37.28
CA THR A 141 10.21 -21.25 -37.72
C THR A 141 9.94 -19.85 -37.17
N ARG A 142 8.68 -19.38 -37.16
CA ARG A 142 8.30 -18.10 -36.53
C ARG A 142 8.67 -18.08 -35.05
N LYS A 143 8.34 -19.13 -34.29
CA LYS A 143 8.68 -19.25 -32.87
C LYS A 143 10.18 -19.30 -32.62
N ALA A 144 10.94 -19.98 -33.48
CA ALA A 144 12.39 -20.01 -33.42
C ALA A 144 13.00 -18.61 -33.65
N ILE A 145 12.43 -17.81 -34.56
CA ILE A 145 12.82 -16.41 -34.74
C ILE A 145 12.51 -15.58 -33.49
N ASP A 146 11.33 -15.75 -32.90
CA ASP A 146 10.96 -15.07 -31.65
C ASP A 146 11.97 -15.37 -30.52
N GLY A 147 12.38 -16.63 -30.35
CA GLY A 147 13.42 -17.01 -29.38
C GLY A 147 14.82 -16.43 -29.71
N MET A 148 15.17 -16.28 -30.99
CA MET A 148 16.39 -15.57 -31.37
C MET A 148 16.31 -14.08 -31.04
N LEU A 149 15.15 -13.44 -31.27
CA LEU A 149 14.93 -12.03 -30.98
C LEU A 149 15.06 -11.70 -29.48
N GLU A 150 14.61 -12.60 -28.60
CA GLU A 150 14.74 -12.43 -27.14
C GLU A 150 16.20 -12.31 -26.68
N THR A 151 17.13 -13.01 -27.34
CA THR A 151 18.55 -13.06 -26.95
C THR A 151 19.44 -12.11 -27.76
N THR A 152 18.94 -11.57 -28.87
CA THR A 152 19.72 -10.71 -29.78
C THR A 152 19.79 -9.28 -29.24
N VAL A 153 21.01 -8.81 -28.96
CA VAL A 153 21.27 -7.43 -28.49
C VAL A 153 21.61 -6.49 -29.65
N GLU A 154 22.36 -6.96 -30.66
CA GLU A 154 22.81 -6.13 -31.78
C GLU A 154 21.62 -5.58 -32.59
N THR A 155 21.54 -4.26 -32.74
CA THR A 155 20.41 -3.58 -33.42
C THR A 155 20.21 -4.06 -34.85
N ASN A 156 21.29 -4.21 -35.64
CA ASN A 156 21.15 -4.64 -37.03
C ASN A 156 20.67 -6.09 -37.13
N ALA A 157 21.16 -6.97 -36.26
CA ALA A 157 20.72 -8.36 -36.19
C ALA A 157 19.24 -8.45 -35.77
N ARG A 158 18.83 -7.65 -34.80
CA ARG A 158 17.44 -7.54 -34.36
C ARG A 158 16.53 -7.06 -35.49
N ASN A 159 16.91 -6.01 -36.21
CA ASN A 159 16.16 -5.48 -37.35
C ASN A 159 16.02 -6.52 -38.47
N ALA A 160 17.12 -7.21 -38.81
CA ALA A 160 17.10 -8.26 -39.84
C ALA A 160 16.17 -9.42 -39.45
N LEU A 161 16.26 -9.89 -38.20
CA LEU A 161 15.38 -10.93 -37.66
C LEU A 161 13.92 -10.49 -37.61
N GLN A 162 13.63 -9.24 -37.25
CA GLN A 162 12.27 -8.68 -37.26
C GLN A 162 11.67 -8.68 -38.68
N THR A 163 12.45 -8.29 -39.69
CA THR A 163 11.98 -8.32 -41.09
C THR A 163 11.71 -9.75 -41.56
N ALA A 164 12.61 -10.69 -41.22
CA ALA A 164 12.39 -12.11 -41.52
C ALA A 164 11.16 -12.67 -40.81
N ARG A 165 10.95 -12.30 -39.54
CA ARG A 165 9.78 -12.66 -38.74
C ARG A 165 8.48 -12.14 -39.37
N GLN A 166 8.49 -10.89 -39.85
CA GLN A 166 7.34 -10.29 -40.52
C GLN A 166 7.01 -11.03 -41.83
N ALA A 167 8.01 -11.36 -42.65
CA ALA A 167 7.80 -12.10 -43.89
C ALA A 167 7.19 -13.50 -43.66
N VAL A 168 7.65 -14.19 -42.61
CA VAL A 168 7.06 -15.47 -42.17
C VAL A 168 5.62 -15.29 -41.68
N ASP A 169 5.36 -14.24 -40.91
CA ASP A 169 4.04 -13.92 -40.39
C ASP A 169 3.02 -13.58 -41.49
N ASP A 170 3.46 -12.87 -42.53
CA ASP A 170 2.65 -12.50 -43.69
C ASP A 170 2.25 -13.73 -44.51
N GLU A 171 3.20 -14.65 -44.73
CA GLU A 171 2.93 -15.93 -45.41
C GLU A 171 1.96 -16.81 -44.59
N LEU A 172 2.15 -16.89 -43.27
CA LEU A 172 1.23 -17.60 -42.39
C LEU A 172 -0.18 -16.98 -42.41
N ARG A 173 -0.28 -15.64 -42.43
CA ARG A 173 -1.57 -14.93 -42.54
C ARG A 173 -2.29 -15.28 -43.84
N ALA A 174 -1.56 -15.37 -44.95
CA ALA A 174 -2.13 -15.69 -46.25
C ALA A 174 -2.58 -17.15 -46.36
N SER A 175 -1.81 -18.07 -45.77
CA SER A 175 -1.98 -19.51 -45.98
C SER A 175 -2.78 -20.21 -44.87
N VAL A 176 -2.94 -19.60 -43.69
CA VAL A 176 -3.62 -20.19 -42.53
C VAL A 176 -4.79 -19.29 -42.07
N PRO A 177 -6.00 -19.49 -42.60
CA PRO A 177 -7.19 -18.77 -42.14
C PRO A 177 -7.42 -18.97 -40.64
N GLY A 178 -7.75 -17.91 -39.91
CA GLY A 178 -8.03 -18.00 -38.48
C GLY A 178 -6.80 -17.89 -37.56
N ILE A 179 -5.57 -17.91 -38.10
CA ILE A 179 -4.36 -17.88 -37.26
C ILE A 179 -4.22 -16.55 -36.50
N LYS A 180 -4.70 -15.44 -37.08
CA LYS A 180 -4.56 -14.10 -36.48
C LYS A 180 -5.44 -13.90 -35.26
N GLU A 181 -6.58 -14.56 -35.23
CA GLU A 181 -7.50 -14.59 -34.11
C GLU A 181 -6.85 -15.32 -32.93
N VAL A 182 -6.23 -16.49 -33.17
CA VAL A 182 -5.52 -17.25 -32.13
C VAL A 182 -4.27 -16.49 -31.66
N ASP A 183 -3.50 -15.90 -32.59
CA ASP A 183 -2.35 -15.05 -32.27
C ASP A 183 -2.76 -13.85 -31.39
N SER A 184 -3.91 -13.23 -31.68
CA SER A 184 -4.42 -12.10 -30.89
C SER A 184 -4.76 -12.52 -29.45
N LYS A 185 -5.37 -13.70 -29.27
CA LYS A 185 -5.63 -14.27 -27.92
C LYS A 185 -4.33 -14.56 -27.18
N PHE A 186 -3.35 -15.15 -27.86
CA PHE A 186 -2.05 -15.44 -27.27
C PHE A 186 -1.31 -14.16 -26.84
N ALA A 187 -1.31 -13.16 -27.72
CA ALA A 187 -0.69 -11.85 -27.47
C ALA A 187 -1.37 -11.12 -26.31
N GLU A 188 -2.70 -11.15 -26.22
CA GLU A 188 -3.43 -10.58 -25.09
C GLU A 188 -3.03 -11.23 -23.76
N LEU A 189 -2.92 -12.56 -23.72
CA LEU A 189 -2.44 -13.27 -22.54
C LEU A 189 -1.01 -12.87 -22.17
N ALA A 190 -0.14 -12.64 -23.17
CA ALA A 190 1.21 -12.16 -22.93
C ALA A 190 1.23 -10.74 -22.34
N ARG A 191 0.41 -9.82 -22.89
CA ARG A 191 0.25 -8.45 -22.35
C ARG A 191 -0.27 -8.49 -20.91
N GLN A 192 -1.22 -9.38 -20.62
CA GLN A 192 -1.71 -9.59 -19.26
C GLN A 192 -0.60 -10.02 -18.30
N ARG A 193 0.28 -10.94 -18.72
CA ARG A 193 1.43 -11.37 -17.90
C ARG A 193 2.40 -10.22 -17.65
N GLU A 194 2.72 -9.45 -18.68
CA GLU A 194 3.56 -8.26 -18.57
C GLU A 194 2.94 -7.24 -17.61
N ALA A 195 1.63 -7.00 -17.71
CA ALA A 195 0.89 -6.10 -16.84
C ALA A 195 0.94 -6.53 -15.36
N VAL A 196 0.91 -7.84 -15.06
CA VAL A 196 1.12 -8.32 -13.68
C VAL A 196 2.48 -7.88 -13.16
N GLY A 197 3.56 -8.15 -13.90
CA GLY A 197 4.92 -7.79 -13.50
C GLY A 197 5.12 -6.27 -13.42
N ARG A 198 4.59 -5.54 -14.40
CA ARG A 198 4.62 -4.09 -14.45
C ARG A 198 3.89 -3.48 -13.25
N GLY A 199 2.73 -4.04 -12.88
CA GLY A 199 1.95 -3.63 -11.71
C GLY A 199 2.74 -3.72 -10.40
N GLN A 200 3.66 -4.67 -10.27
CA GLN A 200 4.53 -4.76 -9.09
C GLN A 200 5.55 -3.62 -9.00
N GLN A 201 5.78 -2.90 -10.10
CA GLN A 201 6.78 -1.84 -10.20
C GLN A 201 6.17 -0.45 -10.28
N VAL A 202 4.90 -0.29 -10.65
CA VAL A 202 4.30 1.04 -10.87
C VAL A 202 4.28 1.94 -9.62
N LEU A 203 4.33 1.36 -8.42
CA LEU A 203 4.40 2.11 -7.15
C LEU A 203 5.83 2.26 -6.61
N SER A 204 6.83 1.72 -7.31
CA SER A 204 8.23 1.88 -6.95
C SER A 204 8.66 3.35 -6.97
N SER A 205 9.78 3.62 -6.30
CA SER A 205 10.44 4.93 -6.29
C SER A 205 11.70 4.90 -7.14
N GLY A 206 12.02 6.02 -7.77
CA GLY A 206 13.26 6.27 -8.49
C GLY A 206 13.02 6.88 -9.86
N ARG A 207 14.11 7.07 -10.60
CA ARG A 207 14.09 7.60 -11.98
C ARG A 207 13.26 6.74 -12.94
N GLU A 208 13.13 5.45 -12.65
CA GLU A 208 12.44 4.46 -13.47
C GLU A 208 10.93 4.36 -13.16
N ALA A 209 10.48 5.04 -12.09
CA ALA A 209 9.08 5.07 -11.70
C ALA A 209 8.26 5.93 -12.69
N PRO A 210 7.10 5.43 -13.18
CA PRO A 210 6.29 6.20 -14.10
C PRO A 210 5.70 7.43 -13.42
N ARG A 211 5.64 8.56 -14.14
CA ARG A 211 4.93 9.74 -13.68
C ARG A 211 3.41 9.44 -13.62
N PRO A 212 2.63 10.13 -12.77
CA PRO A 212 1.20 9.87 -12.68
C PRO A 212 0.44 9.97 -14.02
N ALA A 213 0.78 10.93 -14.87
CA ALA A 213 0.18 11.08 -16.20
C ALA A 213 0.58 9.94 -17.15
N GLU A 214 1.83 9.49 -17.09
CA GLU A 214 2.31 8.35 -17.89
C GLU A 214 1.59 7.06 -17.49
N LEU A 215 1.41 6.83 -16.17
CA LEU A 215 0.63 5.67 -15.69
C LEU A 215 -0.84 5.76 -16.10
N ALA A 216 -1.45 6.94 -16.06
CA ALA A 216 -2.84 7.12 -16.50
C ALA A 216 -3.00 6.80 -17.99
N GLN A 217 -2.04 7.22 -18.82
CA GLN A 217 -1.98 6.89 -20.23
C GLN A 217 -1.76 5.37 -20.43
N GLU A 218 -0.83 4.76 -19.71
CA GLU A 218 -0.54 3.32 -19.75
C GLU A 218 -1.79 2.48 -19.43
N VAL A 219 -2.57 2.89 -18.41
CA VAL A 219 -3.84 2.24 -18.04
C VAL A 219 -4.89 2.41 -19.14
N GLN A 220 -4.99 3.59 -19.74
CA GLN A 220 -5.94 3.87 -20.81
C GLN A 220 -5.62 3.08 -22.08
N GLU A 221 -4.36 3.08 -22.51
CA GLU A 221 -3.87 2.33 -23.67
C GLU A 221 -3.99 0.82 -23.43
N GLY A 222 -3.66 0.36 -22.22
CA GLY A 222 -3.81 -1.02 -21.81
C GLY A 222 -5.25 -1.50 -21.83
N ALA A 223 -6.25 -0.63 -21.64
CA ALA A 223 -7.66 -1.00 -21.72
C ALA A 223 -8.12 -1.31 -23.15
N LEU A 224 -7.42 -0.79 -24.16
CA LEU A 224 -7.80 -0.94 -25.56
C LEU A 224 -7.52 -2.38 -26.05
N PRO A 225 -8.46 -2.98 -26.81
CA PRO A 225 -8.17 -4.22 -27.51
C PRO A 225 -7.02 -4.02 -28.50
N GLN A 226 -6.19 -5.04 -28.67
CA GLN A 226 -5.20 -5.10 -29.73
C GLN A 226 -5.47 -6.33 -30.62
N GLY A 227 -5.01 -6.25 -31.88
CA GLY A 227 -5.24 -7.30 -32.87
C GLY A 227 -6.72 -7.48 -33.21
N MET A 228 -7.16 -8.73 -33.28
CA MET A 228 -8.53 -9.12 -33.66
C MET A 228 -9.47 -9.26 -32.45
N GLN A 229 -9.05 -8.86 -31.25
CA GLN A 229 -9.85 -9.04 -30.04
C GLN A 229 -11.05 -8.10 -29.99
N ILE A 230 -12.21 -8.63 -29.62
CA ILE A 230 -13.45 -7.86 -29.38
C ILE A 230 -13.64 -7.70 -27.86
N GLY A 231 -13.78 -6.46 -27.40
CA GLY A 231 -13.98 -6.12 -25.98
C GLY A 231 -12.74 -5.54 -25.29
N PRO A 232 -12.87 -5.00 -24.07
CA PRO A 232 -11.75 -4.40 -23.35
C PRO A 232 -10.71 -5.44 -22.95
N SER A 233 -9.43 -5.04 -22.96
CA SER A 233 -8.35 -5.88 -22.46
C SER A 233 -8.36 -5.97 -20.94
N ALA A 234 -7.87 -7.10 -20.40
CA ALA A 234 -7.74 -7.27 -18.96
C ALA A 234 -6.43 -6.70 -18.41
N VAL A 235 -5.58 -6.07 -19.24
CA VAL A 235 -4.32 -5.44 -18.82
C VAL A 235 -4.49 -4.50 -17.62
N PRO A 236 -5.47 -3.56 -17.58
CA PRO A 236 -5.66 -2.71 -16.41
C PRO A 236 -6.02 -3.47 -15.14
N MET A 237 -6.73 -4.59 -15.27
CA MET A 237 -7.01 -5.47 -14.13
C MET A 237 -5.72 -6.12 -13.62
N ARG A 238 -4.92 -6.71 -14.51
CA ARG A 238 -3.64 -7.34 -14.16
C ARG A 238 -2.63 -6.38 -13.56
N LEU A 239 -2.60 -5.14 -14.05
CA LEU A 239 -1.80 -4.06 -13.49
C LEU A 239 -2.18 -3.76 -12.04
N ARG A 240 -3.48 -3.69 -11.73
CA ARG A 240 -3.98 -3.50 -10.36
C ARG A 240 -3.68 -4.70 -9.47
N GLU A 241 -3.80 -5.91 -9.97
CA GLU A 241 -3.45 -7.13 -9.24
C GLU A 241 -1.97 -7.16 -8.87
N GLY A 242 -1.08 -6.83 -9.83
CA GLY A 242 0.36 -6.70 -9.58
C GLY A 242 0.66 -5.65 -8.51
N ALA A 243 0.04 -4.48 -8.61
CA ALA A 243 0.22 -3.40 -7.63
C ALA A 243 -0.28 -3.78 -6.24
N ARG A 244 -1.44 -4.46 -6.14
CA ARG A 244 -1.97 -4.94 -4.86
C ARG A 244 -1.06 -5.99 -4.22
N ALA A 245 -0.52 -6.91 -5.01
CA ALA A 245 0.43 -7.91 -4.52
C ALA A 245 1.71 -7.25 -4.00
N GLU A 246 2.18 -6.18 -4.64
CA GLU A 246 3.34 -5.43 -4.15
C GLU A 246 3.06 -4.68 -2.85
N ILE A 247 1.88 -4.06 -2.72
CA ILE A 247 1.44 -3.46 -1.45
C ILE A 247 1.44 -4.51 -0.33
N GLU A 248 0.94 -5.73 -0.62
CA GLU A 248 0.96 -6.84 0.35
C GLU A 248 2.37 -7.20 0.77
N ARG A 249 3.27 -7.35 -0.21
CA ARG A 249 4.68 -7.67 0.05
C ARG A 249 5.31 -6.61 0.95
N ILE A 250 5.03 -5.33 0.72
CA ILE A 250 5.56 -4.24 1.54
C ILE A 250 5.00 -4.29 2.96
N VAL A 251 3.70 -4.54 3.13
CA VAL A 251 3.07 -4.64 4.45
C VAL A 251 3.55 -5.89 5.19
N GLY A 252 3.49 -7.07 4.56
CA GLY A 252 3.80 -8.34 5.22
C GLY A 252 5.28 -8.63 5.49
N THR A 253 6.22 -7.80 5.00
CA THR A 253 7.67 -8.03 5.20
C THR A 253 8.34 -7.05 6.15
N ASN A 254 7.62 -6.05 6.66
CA ASN A 254 8.19 -5.04 7.53
C ASN A 254 7.83 -5.26 9.01
N ALA A 255 8.73 -4.87 9.90
CA ALA A 255 8.42 -4.84 11.33
C ALA A 255 7.41 -3.72 11.69
N ASN A 256 7.32 -2.70 10.83
CA ASN A 256 6.41 -1.58 10.99
C ASN A 256 5.81 -1.18 9.63
N ASP A 257 4.65 -1.75 9.34
CA ASP A 257 3.94 -1.65 8.07
C ASP A 257 3.52 -0.21 7.79
N ARG A 258 3.17 0.53 8.84
CA ARG A 258 2.84 1.96 8.75
C ARG A 258 4.00 2.74 8.15
N VAL A 259 5.20 2.57 8.68
CA VAL A 259 6.39 3.30 8.21
C VAL A 259 6.73 2.91 6.77
N ALA A 260 6.63 1.62 6.45
CA ALA A 260 6.87 1.12 5.10
C ALA A 260 5.88 1.72 4.08
N LEU A 261 4.58 1.66 4.36
CA LEU A 261 3.55 2.25 3.50
C LEU A 261 3.62 3.77 3.43
N GLN A 262 3.95 4.44 4.53
CA GLN A 262 4.11 5.88 4.54
C GLN A 262 5.27 6.32 3.65
N ARG A 263 6.39 5.58 3.66
CA ARG A 263 7.51 5.82 2.74
C ARG A 263 7.11 5.55 1.29
N LEU A 264 6.38 4.47 1.03
CA LEU A 264 5.85 4.18 -0.29
C LEU A 264 4.99 5.35 -0.79
N ILE A 265 4.00 5.79 -0.01
CA ILE A 265 3.00 6.75 -0.47
C ILE A 265 3.51 8.19 -0.51
N LYS A 266 4.36 8.59 0.46
CA LYS A 266 4.82 9.98 0.63
C LYS A 266 6.30 10.21 0.26
N GLY A 267 7.04 9.17 -0.16
CA GLY A 267 8.49 9.23 -0.38
C GLY A 267 8.93 10.10 -1.57
N GLU A 268 8.07 10.29 -2.58
CA GLU A 268 8.38 11.06 -3.80
C GLU A 268 7.37 12.21 -4.03
N GLY A 269 6.87 12.80 -2.94
CA GLY A 269 5.74 13.71 -2.98
C GLY A 269 4.40 12.99 -3.18
N ASP A 270 3.40 13.66 -3.75
CA ASP A 270 2.02 13.14 -3.94
C ASP A 270 1.86 12.25 -5.20
N TRP A 271 2.98 11.79 -5.80
CA TRP A 271 2.94 10.96 -7.00
C TRP A 271 2.40 9.56 -6.73
N ASN A 272 2.84 8.89 -5.66
CA ASN A 272 2.31 7.56 -5.34
C ASN A 272 0.85 7.60 -4.88
N ARG A 273 0.42 8.68 -4.24
CA ARG A 273 -1.01 8.97 -4.03
C ARG A 273 -1.77 9.01 -5.36
N SER A 274 -1.28 9.80 -6.32
CA SER A 274 -1.92 9.93 -7.64
C SER A 274 -1.95 8.60 -8.40
N ARG A 275 -0.86 7.83 -8.37
CA ARG A 275 -0.76 6.51 -8.99
C ARG A 275 -1.74 5.51 -8.35
N LEU A 276 -1.86 5.50 -7.02
CA LEU A 276 -2.88 4.69 -6.33
C LEU A 276 -4.30 5.11 -6.73
N ALA A 277 -4.56 6.41 -6.87
CA ALA A 277 -5.85 6.91 -7.32
C ALA A 277 -6.16 6.52 -8.77
N THR A 278 -5.16 6.51 -9.67
CA THR A 278 -5.30 6.01 -11.04
C THR A 278 -5.66 4.52 -11.07
N LEU A 279 -5.00 3.70 -10.26
CA LEU A 279 -5.18 2.26 -10.26
C LEU A 279 -6.47 1.83 -9.55
N PHE A 280 -6.72 2.34 -8.35
CA PHE A 280 -7.80 1.84 -7.49
C PHE A 280 -8.97 2.81 -7.35
N GLY A 281 -8.85 4.02 -7.91
CA GLY A 281 -9.82 5.09 -7.73
C GLY A 281 -9.46 5.99 -6.55
N LYS A 282 -9.82 7.27 -6.68
CA LYS A 282 -9.50 8.33 -5.72
C LYS A 282 -10.00 8.03 -4.31
N ASP A 283 -11.25 7.58 -4.16
CA ASP A 283 -11.85 7.38 -2.85
C ASP A 283 -11.16 6.29 -2.03
N ARG A 284 -10.77 5.18 -2.68
CA ARG A 284 -10.05 4.08 -2.03
C ARG A 284 -8.65 4.51 -1.62
N ALA A 285 -7.94 5.22 -2.51
CA ALA A 285 -6.62 5.76 -2.22
C ALA A 285 -6.68 6.75 -1.04
N ASP A 286 -7.64 7.67 -1.04
CA ASP A 286 -7.81 8.66 0.03
C ASP A 286 -8.16 7.99 1.38
N ARG A 287 -8.94 6.89 1.39
CA ARG A 287 -9.21 6.12 2.61
C ARG A 287 -7.97 5.44 3.20
N ILE A 288 -7.12 4.85 2.36
CA ILE A 288 -5.84 4.24 2.80
C ILE A 288 -4.90 5.32 3.34
N ILE A 289 -4.81 6.47 2.67
CA ILE A 289 -3.97 7.58 3.12
C ILE A 289 -4.47 8.12 4.46
N GLY A 290 -5.79 8.32 4.59
CA GLY A 290 -6.42 8.73 5.83
C GLY A 290 -6.16 7.75 6.97
N LEU A 291 -6.16 6.45 6.71
CA LEU A 291 -5.77 5.44 7.69
C LEU A 291 -4.34 5.62 8.15
N LEU A 292 -3.39 5.76 7.23
CA LEU A 292 -1.98 5.91 7.58
C LEU A 292 -1.70 7.20 8.36
N ASP A 293 -2.40 8.28 8.03
CA ASP A 293 -2.31 9.54 8.77
C ASP A 293 -2.87 9.40 10.20
N ARG A 294 -3.96 8.65 10.38
CA ARG A 294 -4.49 8.32 11.72
C ARG A 294 -3.55 7.42 12.51
N GLU A 295 -3.02 6.36 11.89
CA GLU A 295 -2.06 5.45 12.54
C GLU A 295 -0.76 6.15 12.91
N LYS A 296 -0.32 7.13 12.11
CA LYS A 296 0.80 8.00 12.49
C LYS A 296 0.44 8.84 13.71
N HIS A 297 -0.72 9.47 13.71
CA HIS A 297 -1.17 10.30 14.83
C HIS A 297 -1.27 9.48 16.13
N PHE A 298 -1.78 8.25 16.05
CA PHE A 298 -1.83 7.31 17.18
C PHE A 298 -0.44 6.92 17.70
N ALA A 299 0.51 6.75 16.79
CA ALA A 299 1.91 6.47 17.14
C ALA A 299 2.55 7.66 17.87
N ASP A 300 2.35 8.87 17.34
CA ASP A 300 2.86 10.10 17.95
C ASP A 300 2.28 10.27 19.37
N THR A 301 0.98 9.99 19.57
CA THR A 301 0.37 9.96 20.91
C THR A 301 1.01 8.90 21.82
N THR A 302 1.26 7.70 21.29
CA THR A 302 1.89 6.60 22.05
C THR A 302 3.31 6.99 22.47
N ASP A 303 4.09 7.60 21.59
CA ASP A 303 5.43 8.09 21.88
C ASP A 303 5.42 9.16 22.97
N ILE A 304 4.48 10.13 22.92
CA ILE A 304 4.32 11.15 23.96
C ILE A 304 4.00 10.50 25.31
N VAL A 305 3.03 9.58 25.35
CA VAL A 305 2.59 8.93 26.59
C VAL A 305 3.70 8.05 27.19
N THR A 306 4.42 7.30 26.36
CA THR A 306 5.44 6.35 26.81
C THR A 306 6.79 7.02 27.10
N ARG A 307 7.30 7.91 26.23
CA ARG A 307 8.63 8.53 26.40
C ARG A 307 8.61 9.61 27.47
N ASN A 308 7.61 10.49 27.51
CA ASN A 308 7.56 11.54 28.52
C ASN A 308 7.38 10.95 29.92
N SER A 309 6.61 9.86 30.04
CA SER A 309 6.47 9.16 31.32
C SER A 309 7.76 8.48 31.78
N LEU A 310 8.59 7.97 30.87
CA LEU A 310 9.90 7.42 31.23
C LEU A 310 10.88 8.51 31.70
N THR A 311 10.88 9.68 31.06
CA THR A 311 11.71 10.82 31.49
C THR A 311 11.29 11.31 32.88
N ALA A 312 10.00 11.47 33.12
CA ALA A 312 9.47 11.87 34.43
C ALA A 312 9.75 10.81 35.52
N ALA A 313 9.58 9.52 35.22
CA ALA A 313 9.89 8.44 36.17
C ALA A 313 11.39 8.39 36.51
N ARG A 314 12.27 8.66 35.54
CA ARG A 314 13.72 8.75 35.79
C ARG A 314 14.08 9.93 36.67
N GLN A 315 13.46 11.09 36.47
CA GLN A 315 13.66 12.26 37.33
C GLN A 315 13.20 11.99 38.77
N ALA A 316 12.02 11.37 38.94
CA ALA A 316 11.53 10.98 40.26
C ALA A 316 12.46 9.96 40.95
N SER A 317 12.94 8.95 40.21
CA SER A 317 13.88 7.95 40.75
C SER A 317 15.24 8.56 41.11
N GLN A 318 15.73 9.53 40.32
CA GLN A 318 16.96 10.26 40.64
C GLN A 318 16.81 11.05 41.94
N GLN A 319 15.70 11.76 42.13
CA GLN A 319 15.42 12.51 43.36
C GLN A 319 15.34 11.59 44.59
N GLU A 320 14.77 10.40 44.43
CA GLU A 320 14.69 9.39 45.49
C GLU A 320 16.08 8.83 45.85
N LEU A 321 16.95 8.60 44.86
CA LEU A 321 18.30 8.06 45.04
C LEU A 321 19.33 9.10 45.52
N THR A 322 19.20 10.37 45.13
CA THR A 322 20.18 11.42 45.48
C THR A 322 19.94 12.05 46.86
N GLY A 323 18.84 11.70 47.54
CA GLY A 323 18.57 12.16 48.91
C GLY A 323 18.44 13.68 49.08
N SER A 324 18.39 14.43 47.98
CA SER A 324 18.05 15.86 47.99
C SER A 324 16.60 15.97 48.47
N GLY A 325 16.45 16.53 49.67
CA GLY A 325 15.23 16.50 50.47
C GLY A 325 13.95 16.81 49.70
N ALA A 326 12.86 16.30 50.26
CA ALA A 326 11.49 16.40 49.78
C ALA A 326 11.00 17.84 49.52
N GLU A 327 11.48 18.48 48.45
CA GLU A 327 10.63 19.33 47.64
C GLU A 327 9.83 18.38 46.76
N ALA A 328 8.68 17.95 47.29
CA ALA A 328 7.70 17.18 46.55
C ALA A 328 7.54 17.85 45.18
N PHE A 329 7.93 17.15 44.11
CA PHE A 329 7.73 17.57 42.73
C PHE A 329 6.22 17.59 42.48
N GLY A 330 5.60 18.66 42.94
CA GLY A 330 4.22 18.99 42.71
C GLY A 330 4.09 19.44 41.26
N VAL A 331 2.85 19.46 40.83
CA VAL A 331 2.38 19.78 39.48
C VAL A 331 2.95 21.09 38.84
N PRO A 332 3.52 22.11 39.52
CA PRO A 332 4.02 23.30 38.83
C PRO A 332 5.22 23.07 37.90
N GLN A 333 6.16 22.17 38.24
CA GLN A 333 7.39 22.00 37.46
C GLN A 333 7.19 21.23 36.15
N ALA A 334 6.24 20.29 36.10
CA ALA A 334 5.86 19.61 34.85
C ALA A 334 5.24 20.56 33.83
N PHE A 335 4.59 21.64 34.30
CA PHE A 335 4.05 22.71 33.46
C PHE A 335 5.11 23.73 33.00
N MET A 336 6.25 23.81 33.71
CA MET A 336 7.38 24.70 33.36
C MET A 336 8.41 24.06 32.43
N ALA A 337 8.36 22.75 32.18
CA ALA A 337 9.31 22.03 31.33
C ALA A 337 9.10 22.27 29.81
N GLY A 338 8.06 23.04 29.41
CA GLY A 338 7.81 23.45 28.04
C GLY A 338 8.41 24.81 27.69
N GLY A 339 9.72 24.88 27.45
CA GLY A 339 10.39 25.91 26.63
C GLY A 339 10.30 27.40 27.05
N VAL A 340 11.45 27.94 27.48
CA VAL A 340 12.01 29.34 27.49
C VAL A 340 11.13 30.60 27.80
N ALA A 341 9.80 30.56 27.85
CA ALA A 341 8.98 31.76 28.12
C ALA A 341 8.26 31.75 29.49
N GLY A 342 8.78 30.99 30.45
CA GLY A 342 8.09 30.70 31.72
C GLY A 342 8.51 31.53 32.96
N ALA A 343 9.34 32.55 32.83
CA ALA A 343 9.98 33.18 34.00
C ALA A 343 9.25 34.39 34.62
N THR A 344 8.15 34.89 34.05
CA THR A 344 7.61 36.21 34.42
C THR A 344 6.31 36.23 35.24
N ARG A 345 5.81 35.08 35.74
CA ARG A 345 4.54 35.04 36.50
C ARG A 345 4.64 34.55 37.96
N ALA A 346 5.80 34.72 38.60
CA ALA A 346 6.01 34.27 39.98
C ALA A 346 5.93 35.36 41.07
N THR A 347 5.53 36.61 40.76
CA THR A 347 5.70 37.74 41.70
C THR A 347 4.42 38.39 42.27
N ALA A 348 3.29 37.68 42.33
CA ALA A 348 2.12 38.20 43.08
C ALA A 348 1.42 37.11 43.89
N MET A 349 1.95 36.79 45.07
CA MET A 349 1.34 35.86 46.02
C MET A 349 0.24 36.53 46.84
N LYS A 350 -1.02 36.18 46.54
CA LYS A 350 -2.17 36.15 47.47
C LYS A 350 -3.27 35.17 47.02
N GLY A 351 -2.87 34.08 46.35
CA GLY A 351 -3.79 33.07 45.80
C GLY A 351 -3.22 31.65 45.81
N VAL A 352 -2.26 31.38 46.70
CA VAL A 352 -1.60 30.06 46.80
C VAL A 352 -2.56 29.01 47.36
N ASP A 353 -3.44 29.36 48.30
CA ASP A 353 -4.33 28.39 48.93
C ASP A 353 -5.41 27.84 47.97
N ALA A 354 -6.02 28.68 47.12
CA ALA A 354 -7.04 28.24 46.18
C ALA A 354 -6.48 27.38 45.02
N VAL A 355 -5.24 27.65 44.61
CA VAL A 355 -4.55 26.87 43.56
C VAL A 355 -4.05 25.53 44.13
N VAL A 356 -3.57 25.51 45.37
CA VAL A 356 -3.18 24.28 46.08
C VAL A 356 -4.41 23.40 46.40
N GLU A 357 -5.55 24.00 46.77
CA GLU A 357 -6.80 23.28 47.06
C GLU A 357 -7.45 22.68 45.80
N ALA A 358 -7.43 23.41 44.67
CA ALA A 358 -7.85 22.87 43.37
C ALA A 358 -6.93 21.74 42.86
N LEU A 359 -5.66 21.74 43.27
CA LEU A 359 -4.68 20.69 42.95
C LEU A 359 -4.74 19.49 43.91
N ARG A 360 -5.29 19.64 45.12
CA ARG A 360 -5.53 18.52 46.07
C ARG A 360 -6.55 17.52 45.54
N GLY A 361 -7.54 17.94 44.75
CA GLY A 361 -8.50 17.03 44.09
C GLY A 361 -7.88 16.07 43.07
N ILE A 362 -6.69 16.40 42.56
CA ILE A 362 -5.91 15.61 41.58
C ILE A 362 -4.91 14.64 42.29
N LYS A 363 -4.78 14.72 43.62
CA LYS A 363 -3.99 13.75 44.40
C LYS A 363 -4.70 12.41 44.61
N ASP A 364 -6.02 12.37 44.47
CA ASP A 364 -6.80 11.16 44.74
C ASP A 364 -6.74 10.18 43.55
N GLU A 365 -6.39 8.93 43.85
CA GLU A 365 -6.22 7.87 42.85
C GLU A 365 -7.53 7.59 42.09
N SER A 366 -8.67 7.80 42.75
CA SER A 366 -9.99 7.68 42.14
C SER A 366 -10.20 8.66 40.99
N THR A 367 -9.79 9.92 41.16
CA THR A 367 -9.89 10.99 40.16
C THR A 367 -8.96 10.73 38.98
N ARG A 368 -7.73 10.27 39.23
CA ARG A 368 -6.76 9.91 38.19
C ARG A 368 -7.25 8.74 37.35
N THR A 369 -7.84 7.75 37.99
CA THR A 369 -8.44 6.57 37.34
C THR A 369 -9.64 6.97 36.47
N ALA A 370 -10.55 7.81 36.98
CA ALA A 370 -11.68 8.31 36.19
C ALA A 370 -11.20 9.12 34.97
N MET A 371 -10.22 10.00 35.15
CA MET A 371 -9.63 10.80 34.07
C MET A 371 -8.93 9.92 33.03
N ALA A 372 -8.18 8.90 33.47
CA ALA A 372 -7.55 7.93 32.59
C ALA A 372 -8.59 7.22 31.71
N ARG A 373 -9.69 6.72 32.30
CA ARG A 373 -10.78 6.04 31.58
C ARG A 373 -11.42 6.94 30.52
N ILE A 374 -11.63 8.23 30.84
CA ILE A 374 -12.17 9.21 29.90
C ILE A 374 -11.20 9.43 28.75
N LEU A 375 -9.92 9.71 29.04
CA LEU A 375 -8.90 9.99 28.03
C LEU A 375 -8.65 8.82 27.07
N THR A 376 -8.79 7.58 27.56
CA THR A 376 -8.68 6.35 26.75
C THR A 376 -9.97 5.93 26.08
N SER A 377 -11.09 6.61 26.36
CA SER A 377 -12.38 6.24 25.78
C SER A 377 -12.46 6.65 24.30
N ASN A 378 -13.20 5.85 23.53
CA ASN A 378 -13.59 6.16 22.15
C ASN A 378 -15.10 6.43 22.02
N ASN A 379 -15.79 6.70 23.12
CA ASN A 379 -17.25 6.78 23.13
C ASN A 379 -17.71 8.21 22.77
N PRO A 380 -18.49 8.40 21.67
CA PRO A 380 -19.01 9.71 21.30
C PRO A 380 -19.89 10.34 22.38
N ASP A 381 -20.61 9.53 23.18
CA ASP A 381 -21.47 10.02 24.27
C ASP A 381 -20.65 10.70 25.38
N VAL A 382 -19.45 10.17 25.67
CA VAL A 382 -18.52 10.74 26.66
C VAL A 382 -17.97 12.08 26.16
N LEU A 383 -17.68 12.17 24.86
CA LEU A 383 -17.24 13.42 24.24
C LEU A 383 -18.35 14.46 24.21
N GLU A 384 -19.58 14.06 23.88
CA GLU A 384 -20.73 14.97 23.86
C GLU A 384 -21.07 15.47 25.27
N ALA A 385 -20.99 14.61 26.28
CA ALA A 385 -21.12 15.01 27.68
C ALA A 385 -20.05 16.03 28.10
N LEU A 386 -18.78 15.82 27.72
CA LEU A 386 -17.68 16.77 27.95
C LEU A 386 -17.92 18.11 27.25
N LEU A 387 -18.38 18.09 25.99
CA LEU A 387 -18.66 19.31 25.22
C LEU A 387 -19.88 20.07 25.75
N ARG A 388 -20.92 19.37 26.24
CA ARG A 388 -22.06 20.00 26.91
C ARG A 388 -21.64 20.61 28.25
N ALA A 389 -20.81 19.93 29.03
CA ALA A 389 -20.24 20.44 30.28
C ALA A 389 -19.31 21.66 30.06
N GLY A 390 -18.65 21.76 28.90
CA GLY A 390 -17.80 22.90 28.56
C GLY A 390 -18.51 24.07 27.87
N ARG A 391 -19.66 23.85 27.22
CA ARG A 391 -20.46 24.91 26.55
C ARG A 391 -21.47 25.57 27.47
N GLY A 392 -21.97 24.86 28.46
CA GLY A 392 -22.74 25.47 29.54
C GLY A 392 -21.80 25.81 30.69
N SER A 393 -21.69 27.09 31.01
CA SER A 393 -21.29 27.64 32.31
C SER A 393 -19.79 27.90 32.59
N GLY A 394 -19.52 29.13 33.06
CA GLY A 394 -18.32 29.48 33.81
C GLY A 394 -18.35 28.82 35.18
N VAL A 395 -18.14 27.51 35.19
CA VAL A 395 -18.30 26.65 36.34
C VAL A 395 -16.97 26.01 36.72
N SER A 396 -16.69 26.05 38.02
CA SER A 396 -15.48 25.50 38.62
C SER A 396 -15.38 23.98 38.39
N GLY A 397 -14.16 23.46 38.22
CA GLY A 397 -13.90 22.05 37.90
C GLY A 397 -14.50 21.01 38.87
N SER A 398 -15.05 21.42 40.01
CA SER A 398 -15.74 20.55 40.96
C SER A 398 -17.13 20.07 40.50
N GLU A 399 -17.83 20.84 39.65
CA GLU A 399 -19.16 20.44 39.15
C GLU A 399 -19.04 19.56 37.90
N VAL A 400 -18.01 19.78 37.08
CA VAL A 400 -17.66 18.91 35.95
C VAL A 400 -17.33 17.49 36.45
N ASP A 401 -16.62 17.37 37.57
CA ASP A 401 -16.31 16.06 38.20
C ASP A 401 -17.58 15.37 38.74
N LYS A 402 -18.53 16.12 39.32
CA LYS A 402 -19.82 15.58 39.76
C LYS A 402 -20.67 15.08 38.60
N VAL A 403 -20.67 15.79 37.47
CA VAL A 403 -21.40 15.40 36.25
C VAL A 403 -20.74 14.20 35.56
N ALA A 404 -19.40 14.17 35.48
CA ALA A 404 -18.67 13.02 34.94
C ALA A 404 -18.87 11.76 35.81
N ARG A 405 -18.80 11.89 37.14
CA ARG A 405 -19.09 10.79 38.07
C ARG A 405 -20.55 10.35 38.02
N SER A 406 -21.52 11.26 37.92
CA SER A 406 -22.94 10.89 37.83
C SER A 406 -23.27 10.18 36.52
N LEU A 407 -22.64 10.57 35.40
CA LEU A 407 -22.78 9.88 34.13
C LEU A 407 -22.14 8.48 34.16
N LEU A 408 -20.95 8.35 34.73
CA LEU A 408 -20.26 7.07 34.92
C LEU A 408 -21.04 6.13 35.86
N LEU A 409 -21.59 6.66 36.95
CA LEU A 409 -22.41 5.90 37.90
C LEU A 409 -23.77 5.50 37.30
N SER A 410 -24.37 6.35 36.46
CA SER A 410 -25.63 6.02 35.76
C SER A 410 -25.43 4.97 34.66
N GLN A 411 -24.27 4.93 34.00
CA GLN A 411 -23.93 3.86 33.06
C GLN A 411 -23.67 2.52 33.77
N GLY A 412 -23.07 2.54 34.96
CA GLY A 412 -22.94 1.35 35.81
C GLY A 412 -24.28 0.73 36.24
N GLN A 413 -25.34 1.55 36.37
CA GLN A 413 -26.69 1.07 36.68
C GLN A 413 -27.48 0.58 35.46
N ARG A 414 -27.20 1.09 34.25
CA ARG A 414 -27.88 0.60 33.02
C ARG A 414 -27.40 -0.76 32.55
N SER A 415 -26.22 -1.21 32.97
CA SER A 415 -25.73 -2.58 32.74
C SER A 415 -26.22 -3.59 33.79
N ALA A 416 -27.03 -3.17 34.79
CA ALA A 416 -27.45 -3.99 35.92
C ALA A 416 -28.98 -4.17 36.02
N LEU A 417 -29.74 -3.95 34.94
CA LEU A 417 -31.15 -4.35 34.88
C LEU A 417 -31.27 -5.68 34.11
N PRO A 418 -31.77 -6.77 34.73
CA PRO A 418 -32.16 -7.96 33.98
C PRO A 418 -33.34 -7.61 33.07
N GLN A 419 -33.30 -8.12 31.84
CA GLN A 419 -34.48 -8.20 31.00
C GLN A 419 -35.57 -8.99 31.75
N GLN A 420 -36.74 -8.38 31.92
CA GLN A 420 -38.00 -9.10 32.01
C GLN A 420 -38.80 -8.82 30.76
#